data_AF-A0A813IF32-F1
#
_entry.id   AF-A0A813IF32-F1
#
_cell.length_a   1.000
_cell.length_b   1.000
_cell.length_c   1.000
_cell.angle_alpha   90.00
_cell.angle_beta   90.00
_cell.angle_gamma   90.00
#
_symmetry.space_group_name_H-M   'P 1'
#
loop_
_entity.id
_entity.type
_entity.pdbx_description
1 polymer ?
#
loop_
_entity_poly.entity_id
_entity_poly.type
_entity_poly.pdbx_seq_one_letter_code
_entity_poly.pdbx_strand_id
1 'polypeptide(L)'
;VSTLSSSELALTEPSERALALRLLRFPEVLAQVQEDLLPSRLIDYVYGLAVDFTAFYTECYVVGSDQEASRIILIEVTRRHMAECLALLGIQPLDQI
;
A
#
# COMPACT_ATOMS: atom_id res chain seq x y z
N VAL A 1 -2.27 -18.56 0.50
CA VAL A 1 -1.64 -18.08 -0.76
C VAL A 1 -2.76 -17.81 -1.75
N SER A 2 -3.33 -16.60 -1.73
CA SER A 2 -4.37 -16.21 -2.68
C SER A 2 -3.71 -15.40 -3.77
N THR A 3 -3.45 -16.05 -4.90
CA THR A 3 -3.03 -15.43 -6.16
C THR A 3 -4.11 -14.45 -6.63
N LEU A 4 -3.92 -13.16 -6.32
CA LEU A 4 -4.67 -12.08 -6.94
C LEU A 4 -4.15 -11.97 -8.37
N SER A 5 -4.95 -12.42 -9.34
CA SER A 5 -4.61 -12.31 -10.76
C SER A 5 -4.51 -10.83 -11.13
N SER A 6 -3.34 -10.37 -11.55
CA SER A 6 -3.11 -8.99 -12.02
C SER A 6 -3.88 -8.63 -13.29
N SER A 7 -4.69 -9.55 -13.84
CA SER A 7 -5.39 -9.38 -15.11
C SER A 7 -6.59 -8.42 -15.07
N GLU A 8 -7.00 -7.93 -13.91
CA GLU A 8 -8.14 -6.99 -13.75
C GLU A 8 -7.75 -5.66 -13.07
N LEU A 9 -6.46 -5.40 -12.84
CA LEU A 9 -5.98 -4.14 -12.26
C LEU A 9 -5.99 -3.02 -13.31
N ALA A 10 -7.09 -2.28 -13.37
CA ALA A 10 -7.18 -1.02 -14.11
C ALA A 10 -6.81 0.15 -13.19
N LEU A 11 -5.68 0.80 -13.47
CA LEU A 11 -5.23 2.03 -12.81
C LEU A 11 -5.66 3.23 -13.65
N THR A 12 -6.86 3.71 -13.36
CA THR A 12 -7.52 4.81 -14.08
C THR A 12 -7.13 6.17 -13.54
N GLU A 13 -7.10 6.32 -12.22
CA GLU A 13 -6.86 7.59 -11.56
C GLU A 13 -5.37 7.80 -11.23
N PRO A 14 -4.89 9.05 -11.20
CA PRO A 14 -3.50 9.34 -10.87
C PRO A 14 -3.15 8.93 -9.43
N SER A 15 -4.09 8.98 -8.49
CA SER A 15 -3.90 8.53 -7.11
C SER A 15 -3.74 7.00 -6.99
N GLU A 16 -4.50 6.23 -7.77
CA GLU A 16 -4.32 4.77 -7.87
C GLU A 16 -2.89 4.43 -8.33
N ARG A 17 -2.39 5.16 -9.33
CA ARG A 17 -1.04 4.98 -9.87
C ARG A 17 0.04 5.40 -8.87
N ALA A 18 -0.15 6.51 -8.15
CA ALA A 18 0.78 6.96 -7.13
C ALA A 18 0.94 5.91 -6.02
N LEU A 19 -0.17 5.35 -5.54
CA LEU A 19 -0.17 4.28 -4.54
C LEU A 19 0.54 3.03 -5.07
N ALA A 20 0.20 2.58 -6.28
CA ALA A 20 0.85 1.42 -6.90
C ALA A 20 2.36 1.61 -7.08
N LEU A 21 2.80 2.79 -7.51
CA LEU A 21 4.22 3.12 -7.65
C LEU A 21 4.94 3.10 -6.30
N ARG A 22 4.31 3.59 -5.22
CA ARG A 22 4.89 3.53 -3.88
C ARG A 22 5.03 2.09 -3.38
N LEU A 23 4.02 1.25 -3.61
CA LEU A 23 4.11 -0.18 -3.29
C LEU A 23 5.29 -0.84 -4.02
N LEU A 24 5.48 -0.50 -5.31
CA LEU A 24 6.59 -1.03 -6.11
C LEU A 24 7.99 -0.62 -5.60
N ARG A 25 8.09 0.54 -4.93
CA ARG A 25 9.34 1.06 -4.34
C ARG A 25 9.71 0.40 -3.01
N PHE A 26 8.84 -0.43 -2.43
CA PHE A 26 9.10 -1.08 -1.14
C PHE A 26 10.44 -1.84 -1.07
N PRO A 27 10.84 -2.66 -2.08
CA PRO A 27 12.10 -3.38 -2.02
C PRO A 27 13.33 -2.45 -2.01
N GLU A 28 13.26 -1.32 -2.70
CA GLU A 28 14.33 -0.32 -2.71
C GLU A 28 14.48 0.34 -1.34
N VAL A 29 13.36 0.68 -0.70
CA VAL A 29 13.35 1.23 0.66
C VAL A 29 13.92 0.21 1.65
N LEU A 30 13.57 -1.06 1.51
CA LEU A 30 14.08 -2.11 2.38
C LEU A 30 15.59 -2.30 2.23
N ALA A 31 16.11 -2.25 1.00
CA ALA A 31 17.55 -2.29 0.74
C ALA A 31 18.28 -1.10 1.39
N GLN A 32 17.72 0.11 1.28
CA GLN A 32 18.27 1.30 1.93
C GLN A 32 18.25 1.19 3.46
N VAL A 33 17.15 0.70 4.04
CA VAL A 33 17.06 0.48 5.50
C VAL A 33 18.12 -0.53 5.96
N GLN A 34 18.40 -1.56 5.15
CA GLN A 34 19.44 -2.55 5.44
C GLN A 34 20.85 -1.95 5.36
N GLU A 35 21.12 -1.06 4.40
CA GLU A 35 22.40 -0.39 4.24
C GLU A 35 22.66 0.66 5.33
N ASP A 36 21.66 1.51 5.60
CA ASP A 36 21.78 2.61 6.54
C ASP A 36 21.58 2.20 8.01
N LEU A 37 21.02 1.00 8.26
CA LEU A 37 20.65 0.48 9.58
C LEU A 37 19.72 1.43 10.37
N LEU A 38 18.91 2.23 9.65
CA LEU A 38 18.02 3.24 10.22
C LEU A 38 16.55 2.85 10.02
N PRO A 39 15.82 2.41 11.07
CA PRO A 39 14.41 2.04 10.95
C PRO A 39 13.48 3.25 10.71
N SER A 40 13.96 4.48 10.96
CA SER A 40 13.18 5.70 10.71
C SER A 40 12.75 5.82 9.25
N ARG A 41 13.56 5.36 8.29
CA ARG A 41 13.19 5.38 6.87
C ARG A 41 12.01 4.48 6.54
N LEU A 42 11.92 3.32 7.21
CA LEU A 42 10.77 2.44 7.06
C LEU A 42 9.51 3.11 7.62
N ILE A 43 9.62 3.84 8.73
CA ILE A 43 8.51 4.62 9.30
C ILE A 43 8.07 5.73 8.33
N ASP A 44 9.01 6.46 7.74
CA ASP A 44 8.70 7.51 6.75
C ASP A 44 7.99 6.94 5.51
N TYR A 45 8.41 5.76 5.05
CA TYR A 45 7.77 5.05 3.97
C TYR A 45 6.32 4.66 4.31
N VAL A 46 6.13 4.04 5.49
CA VAL A 46 4.81 3.63 6.01
C VAL A 46 3.88 4.83 6.14
N TYR A 47 4.39 5.95 6.68
CA TYR A 47 3.62 7.17 6.81
C TYR A 47 3.16 7.70 5.45
N GLY A 48 4.06 7.79 4.47
CA GLY A 48 3.64 8.26 3.16
C GLY A 48 2.78 7.25 2.39
N LEU A 49 2.86 5.94 2.68
CA LEU A 49 1.90 4.95 2.19
C LEU A 49 0.49 5.23 2.72
N ALA A 50 0.37 5.58 4.00
CA ALA A 50 -0.91 5.95 4.60
C ALA A 50 -1.49 7.24 3.99
N VAL A 51 -0.63 8.23 3.69
CA VAL A 51 -1.04 9.47 3.02
C VAL A 51 -1.57 9.19 1.61
N ASP A 52 -0.82 8.44 0.79
CA ASP A 52 -1.24 8.10 -0.57
C ASP A 52 -2.52 7.25 -0.56
N PHE A 53 -2.67 6.34 0.41
CA PHE A 53 -3.90 5.57 0.59
C PHE A 53 -5.10 6.46 0.95
N THR A 54 -4.90 7.44 1.83
CA THR A 54 -5.96 8.38 2.22
C THR A 54 -6.41 9.26 1.04
N ALA A 55 -5.46 9.71 0.22
CA ALA A 55 -5.75 10.45 -1.01
C ALA A 55 -6.56 9.57 -1.98
N PHE A 56 -6.11 8.35 -2.24
CA PHE A 56 -6.83 7.37 -3.06
C PHE A 56 -8.27 7.13 -2.54
N TYR A 57 -8.44 6.92 -1.23
CA TYR A 57 -9.75 6.66 -0.63
C TYR A 57 -10.70 7.86 -0.74
N THR A 58 -10.17 9.09 -0.73
CA THR A 58 -10.97 10.32 -0.84
C THR A 58 -11.36 10.63 -2.28
N GLU A 59 -10.45 10.39 -3.22
CA GLU A 59 -10.65 10.71 -4.64
C GLU A 59 -11.42 9.62 -5.41
N CYS A 60 -11.28 8.35 -5.00
CA CYS A 60 -11.86 7.21 -5.70
C CYS A 60 -12.97 6.54 -4.87
N TYR A 61 -14.22 6.66 -5.31
CA TYR A 61 -15.33 5.96 -4.66
C TYR A 61 -15.28 4.45 -4.98
N VAL A 62 -15.05 3.62 -3.97
CA VAL A 62 -14.79 2.17 -4.17
C VAL A 62 -16.09 1.40 -4.44
N VAL A 63 -17.10 1.62 -3.60
CA VAL A 63 -18.37 0.86 -3.61
C VAL A 63 -19.26 1.33 -4.75
N GLY A 64 -19.72 0.43 -5.64
CA GLY A 64 -20.64 0.82 -6.72
C GLY A 64 -19.99 1.56 -7.89
N SER A 65 -18.66 1.45 -8.04
CA SER A 65 -17.96 1.89 -9.25
C SER A 65 -17.76 0.75 -10.24
N ASP A 66 -17.69 1.05 -11.54
CA ASP A 66 -17.40 0.04 -12.58
C ASP A 66 -16.03 -0.65 -12.38
N GLN A 67 -15.15 -0.06 -11.56
CA GLN A 67 -13.79 -0.54 -11.24
C GLN A 67 -13.67 -1.05 -9.80
N GLU A 68 -14.80 -1.41 -9.16
CA GLU A 68 -14.84 -1.88 -7.77
C GLU A 68 -13.86 -3.04 -7.51
N ALA A 69 -13.82 -4.03 -8.41
CA ALA A 69 -12.90 -5.17 -8.29
C ALA A 69 -11.42 -4.75 -8.26
N SER A 70 -11.00 -3.87 -9.18
CA SER A 70 -9.63 -3.33 -9.25
C SER A 70 -9.26 -2.58 -7.95
N ARG A 71 -10.18 -1.73 -7.47
CA ARG A 71 -9.98 -0.92 -6.26
C ARG A 71 -9.90 -1.77 -5.00
N ILE A 72 -10.73 -2.81 -4.88
CA ILE A 72 -10.67 -3.76 -3.76
C ILE A 72 -9.33 -4.50 -3.75
N ILE A 73 -8.82 -4.91 -4.91
CA ILE A 73 -7.50 -5.54 -5.02
C ILE A 73 -6.41 -4.58 -4.52
N LEU A 74 -6.46 -3.32 -4.95
CA LEU A 74 -5.49 -2.29 -4.53
C LEU A 74 -5.51 -2.10 -3.00
N ILE A 75 -6.69 -2.03 -2.38
CA ILE A 75 -6.85 -1.91 -0.93
C ILE A 75 -6.27 -3.11 -0.21
N GLU A 76 -6.58 -4.34 -0.66
CA GLU A 76 -6.09 -5.55 -0.02
C GLU A 76 -4.56 -5.69 -0.14
N VAL A 77 -3.98 -5.30 -1.27
CA VAL A 77 -2.51 -5.26 -1.44
C VAL A 77 -1.89 -4.24 -0.49
N THR A 78 -2.42 -3.01 -0.43
CA THR A 78 -1.92 -1.98 0.48
C THR A 78 -2.04 -2.41 1.94
N ARG A 79 -3.15 -3.04 2.33
CA ARG A 79 -3.37 -3.57 3.69
C ARG A 79 -2.31 -4.59 4.07
N ARG A 80 -2.03 -5.57 3.18
CA ARG A 80 -0.98 -6.59 3.42
C ARG A 80 0.39 -5.94 3.56
N HIS A 81 0.73 -5.01 2.67
CA HIS A 81 2.02 -4.34 2.74
C HIS A 81 2.19 -3.48 3.99
N MET A 82 1.13 -2.77 4.40
CA MET A 82 1.12 -2.00 5.64
C MET A 82 1.35 -2.91 6.85
N ALA A 83 0.67 -4.06 6.91
CA ALA A 83 0.83 -5.04 7.97
C ALA A 83 2.26 -5.63 8.02
N GLU A 84 2.85 -5.94 6.86
CA GLU A 84 4.23 -6.40 6.76
C GLU A 84 5.22 -5.33 7.25
N CYS A 85 5.06 -4.07 6.84
CA CYS A 85 5.93 -2.99 7.29
C CYS A 85 5.83 -2.75 8.81
N LEU A 86 4.62 -2.77 9.36
CA LEU A 86 4.40 -2.64 10.80
C LEU A 86 5.01 -3.82 11.56
N ALA A 87 4.86 -5.05 11.05
CA ALA A 87 5.48 -6.24 11.62
C ALA A 87 7.02 -6.15 11.63
N LEU A 88 7.63 -5.61 10.56
CA LEU A 88 9.07 -5.36 10.49
C LEU A 88 9.54 -4.33 11.54
N LEU A 89 8.69 -3.36 11.89
CA LEU A 89 8.93 -2.40 12.96
C LEU A 89 8.67 -2.97 14.37
N GLY A 90 8.17 -4.21 14.47
CA GLY A 90 7.78 -4.82 15.74
C GLY A 90 6.44 -4.31 16.30
N ILE A 91 5.64 -3.65 15.47
CA ILE A 91 4.33 -3.11 15.83
C ILE A 91 3.26 -4.09 15.35
N GLN A 92 2.35 -4.50 16.23
CA GLN A 92 1.19 -5.29 15.80
C GLN A 92 0.10 -4.38 15.23
N PRO A 93 -0.31 -4.56 13.96
CA PRO A 93 -1.41 -3.80 13.40
C PRO A 93 -2.72 -4.14 14.13
N LEU A 94 -3.55 -3.12 14.38
CA LEU A 94 -4.91 -3.29 14.89
C LEU A 94 -5.87 -3.49 13.71
N ASP A 95 -6.69 -4.54 13.75
CA ASP A 95 -7.69 -4.80 12.71
C ASP A 95 -8.95 -3.93 12.86
N GLN A 96 -9.24 -3.46 14.09
CA GLN A 96 -10.30 -2.50 14.41
C GLN A 96 -9.81 -1.54 15.48
N ILE A 97 -10.12 -0.25 15.30
CA ILE A 97 -9.89 0.83 16.28
C ILE A 97 -11.24 1.24 16.86
#